data_AF-A0A3A4KLH4-F1
#
_entry.id   AF-A0A3A4KLH4-F1
#
_cell.length_a   1.000
_cell.length_b   1.000
_cell.length_c   1.000
_cell.angle_alpha   90.00
_cell.angle_beta   90.00
_cell.angle_gamma   90.00
#
_symmetry.space_group_name_H-M   'P 1'
#
loop_
_entity.id
_entity.type
_entity.pdbx_description
1 polymer ?
#
loop_
_entity_poly.entity_id
_entity_poly.type
_entity_poly.pdbx_seq_one_letter_code
_entity_poly.pdbx_strand_id
1 'polypeptide(L)' 'MNSTEYQTLHFARANPAGPDQANVPALLRTIASTIEGLGPVTVGDLILHNEVTADGNWPSITVYYSKDASE' A
#
# COMPACT_ATOMS: atom_id res chain seq x y z
N MET A 1 -15.43 7.74 29.94
CA MET A 1 -15.27 6.95 28.71
C MET A 1 -13.83 7.11 28.27
N ASN A 2 -12.99 6.09 28.47
CA ASN A 2 -11.71 6.04 27.77
C ASN A 2 -12.03 5.57 26.36
N SER A 3 -11.95 6.46 25.37
CA SER A 3 -11.91 6.01 23.98
C SER A 3 -10.62 5.23 23.79
N THR A 4 -10.73 3.97 23.38
CA THR A 4 -9.58 3.26 22.84
C THR A 4 -9.25 3.92 21.50
N GLU A 5 -8.17 4.70 21.45
CA GLU A 5 -7.65 5.21 20.19
C GLU A 5 -6.93 4.08 19.46
N TYR A 6 -7.40 3.78 18.24
CA TYR A 6 -6.73 2.85 17.34
C TYR A 6 -5.95 3.66 16.30
N GLN A 7 -4.63 3.47 16.25
CA GLN A 7 -3.80 4.11 15.25
C GLN A 7 -3.64 3.20 14.03
N THR A 8 -4.14 3.67 12.89
CA THR A 8 -3.87 3.05 11.58
C THR A 8 -2.82 3.87 10.85
N LEU A 9 -1.75 3.21 10.43
CA LEU A 9 -0.73 3.73 9.53
C LEU A 9 -1.07 3.35 8.09
N HIS A 10 -0.59 4.12 7.12
CA HIS A 10 -0.76 3.76 5.71
C HIS A 10 0.40 4.21 4.84
N PHE A 11 0.55 3.56 3.69
CA PHE A 11 1.38 4.05 2.59
C PHE A 11 0.71 3.75 1.25
N ALA A 12 1.01 4.55 0.23
CA ALA A 12 0.56 4.34 -1.14
C ALA A 12 1.74 4.23 -2.10
N ARG A 13 1.63 3.37 -3.11
CA ARG A 13 2.62 3.20 -4.18
C ARG A 13 1.93 3.01 -5.52
N ALA A 14 2.56 3.53 -6.56
CA ALA A 14 2.29 3.23 -7.95
C ALA A 14 3.62 2.90 -8.64
N ASN A 15 3.56 2.24 -9.79
CA ASN A 15 4.76 2.10 -10.62
C ASN A 15 5.18 3.47 -11.18
N PRO A 16 6.47 3.67 -11.51
CA PRO A 16 6.90 4.86 -12.24
C PRO A 16 6.16 5.01 -13.57
N ALA A 17 5.99 6.24 -14.03
CA ALA A 17 5.43 6.54 -15.34
C ALA A 17 6.27 5.89 -16.46
N GLY A 18 5.59 5.41 -17.50
CA GLY A 18 6.24 4.79 -18.66
C GLY A 18 5.71 3.40 -19.01
N PRO A 19 6.47 2.60 -19.78
CA PRO A 19 5.98 1.36 -20.39
C PRO A 19 5.40 0.34 -19.39
N ASP A 20 5.90 0.32 -18.15
CA ASP A 20 5.49 -0.62 -17.10
C ASP A 20 4.54 -0.01 -16.07
N GLN A 21 4.02 1.20 -16.28
CA GLN A 21 3.20 1.87 -15.28
C GLN A 21 1.94 1.06 -14.91
N ALA A 22 1.33 0.38 -15.90
CA ALA A 22 0.15 -0.45 -15.73
C ALA A 22 0.46 -1.88 -15.21
N ASN A 23 1.72 -2.21 -14.94
CA ASN A 23 2.16 -3.57 -14.58
C ASN A 23 1.78 -3.91 -13.12
N VAL A 24 0.55 -4.39 -12.92
CA VAL A 24 0.02 -4.77 -11.59
C VAL A 24 0.88 -5.83 -10.88
N PRO A 25 1.38 -6.90 -11.54
CA PRO A 25 2.29 -7.84 -10.88
C PRO A 25 3.58 -7.21 -10.36
N ALA A 26 4.18 -6.26 -11.09
CA ALA A 26 5.36 -5.53 -10.60
C ALA A 26 5.03 -4.66 -9.38
N LEU A 27 3.87 -4.00 -9.39
CA LEU A 27 3.39 -3.22 -8.26
C LEU A 27 3.20 -4.09 -7.01
N LEU A 28 2.56 -5.26 -7.14
CA LEU A 28 2.34 -6.20 -6.02
C LEU A 28 3.67 -6.68 -5.40
N ARG A 29 4.70 -6.96 -6.21
CA ARG A 29 6.02 -7.33 -5.68
C ARG A 29 6.66 -6.18 -4.91
N THR A 30 6.53 -4.94 -5.41
CA THR A 30 7.04 -3.74 -4.74
C THR A 30 6.33 -3.49 -3.40
N ILE A 31 5.02 -3.69 -3.36
CA ILE A 31 4.23 -3.63 -2.13
C ILE A 31 4.71 -4.70 -1.14
N ALA A 32 4.88 -5.95 -1.59
CA ALA A 32 5.37 -7.04 -0.73
C ALA A 32 6.74 -6.70 -0.11
N SER A 33 7.71 -6.25 -0.92
CA SER A 33 9.01 -5.82 -0.41
C SER A 33 8.93 -4.63 0.56
N THR A 34 7.97 -3.73 0.35
CA THR A 34 7.74 -2.62 1.30
C THR A 34 7.20 -3.14 2.63
N ILE A 35 6.24 -4.07 2.61
CA ILE A 35 5.66 -4.68 3.81
C ILE A 35 6.72 -5.47 4.59
N GLU A 36 7.56 -6.25 3.91
CA GLU A 36 8.70 -6.95 4.54
C GLU A 36 9.63 -5.98 5.29
N GLY A 37 9.89 -4.81 4.72
CA GLY A 37 10.73 -3.77 5.33
C GLY A 37 10.11 -3.07 6.54
N LEU A 38 8.79 -3.16 6.76
CA LEU A 38 8.13 -2.59 7.94
C LEU A 38 8.35 -3.41 9.21
N GLY A 39 8.79 -4.68 9.08
CA GLY A 39 8.89 -5.62 10.18
C GLY A 39 7.50 -6.16 10.59
N PRO A 40 7.34 -6.64 11.84
CA PRO A 40 6.07 -7.18 12.32
C PRO A 40 4.97 -6.11 12.32
N VAL A 41 4.02 -6.25 11.41
CA VAL A 41 2.83 -5.40 11.28
C VAL A 41 1.62 -6.25 10.96
N THR A 42 0.46 -5.80 11.39
CA THR A 42 -0.83 -6.36 10.97
C THR A 42 -1.37 -5.52 9.81
N VAL A 43 -1.51 -6.12 8.62
CA VAL A 43 -2.16 -5.47 7.48
C VAL A 43 -3.67 -5.59 7.64
N GLY A 44 -4.35 -4.45 7.65
CA GLY A 44 -5.81 -4.39 7.71
C GLY A 44 -6.45 -4.43 6.32
N ASP A 45 -5.98 -3.56 5.43
CA ASP A 45 -6.54 -3.40 4.08
C ASP A 45 -5.46 -3.14 3.03
N LEU A 46 -5.74 -3.58 1.81
CA LEU A 46 -4.95 -3.31 0.62
C LEU A 46 -5.90 -2.95 -0.53
N ILE A 47 -5.89 -1.67 -0.92
CA ILE A 47 -6.84 -1.11 -1.87
C ILE A 47 -6.11 -0.77 -3.17
N LEU A 48 -6.51 -1.43 -4.26
CA LEU A 48 -6.08 -1.07 -5.62
C LEU A 48 -7.00 0.02 -6.18
N HIS A 49 -6.43 1.20 -6.40
CA HIS A 49 -7.05 2.25 -7.20
C HIS A 49 -6.44 2.23 -8.61
N ASN A 50 -7.25 2.49 -9.64
CA ASN A 50 -6.75 2.61 -11.00
C ASN A 50 -7.23 3.92 -11.60
N GLU A 51 -6.28 4.79 -11.93
CA GLU A 51 -6.54 6.05 -12.60
C GLU A 51 -6.32 5.89 -14.11
N VAL A 52 -7.19 6.46 -14.94
CA VAL A 52 -6.98 6.51 -16.39
C VAL A 52 -6.35 7.87 -16.72
N THR A 53 -5.09 7.86 -17.13
CA THR A 53 -4.32 9.07 -17.45
C THR A 53 -4.07 9.20 -18.95
N ALA A 54 -3.46 10.32 -19.38
CA ALA A 54 -3.05 10.52 -20.77
C ALA A 54 -2.06 9.45 -21.25
N ASP A 55 -1.27 8.89 -20.34
CA ASP A 55 -0.28 7.84 -20.61
C ASP A 55 -0.86 6.42 -20.47
N GLY A 56 -2.15 6.30 -20.14
CA GLY A 56 -2.86 5.05 -19.93
C GLY A 56 -3.21 4.78 -18.46
N ASN A 57 -3.53 3.52 -18.16
CA ASN A 57 -3.90 3.10 -16.80
C ASN A 57 -2.71 3.23 -15.84
N TRP A 58 -2.94 3.87 -14.70
CA TRP A 58 -1.96 4.05 -13.65
C TRP A 58 -2.49 3.50 -12.31
N PRO A 59 -2.32 2.19 -12.08
CA PRO A 59 -2.72 1.57 -10.83
C PRO A 59 -1.83 2.05 -9.67
N SER A 60 -2.47 2.29 -8.53
CA SER A 60 -1.82 2.51 -7.25
C SER A 60 -2.44 1.62 -6.18
N ILE A 61 -1.64 1.19 -5.21
CA ILE A 61 -2.09 0.41 -4.07
C ILE A 61 -1.83 1.22 -2.80
N THR A 62 -2.88 1.39 -2.00
CA THR A 62 -2.79 1.90 -0.62
C THR A 62 -2.87 0.72 0.34
N VAL A 63 -1.92 0.64 1.26
CA VAL A 63 -1.87 -0.37 2.33
C VAL A 63 -2.16 0.33 3.65
N TYR A 64 -3.13 -0.20 4.40
CA TYR A 64 -3.43 0.20 5.78
C TYR A 64 -2.94 -0.89 6.74
N TYR A 65 -2.21 -0.48 7.77
CA TYR A 65 -1.60 -1.41 8.71
C TYR A 65 -1.49 -0.79 10.11
N SER A 66 -1.36 -1.65 11.12
CA SER A 66 -1.00 -1.26 12.48
C SER A 66 0.32 -1.91 12.86
N LYS A 67 1.09 -1.22 13.71
CA LYS A 67 2.21 -1.87 14.42
C LYS A 67 1.61 -2.59 15.62
N ASP A 68 2.09 -3.78 15.92
CA ASP A 68 1.69 -4.44 17.15
C ASP A 68 2.13 -3.58 18.33
N ALA A 69 1.20 -3.29 19.26
CA ALA A 69 1.46 -2.47 20.44
C ALA A 69 2.19 -3.24 21.56
N SER A 70 2.93 -4.29 21.20
CA SER A 70 3.60 -5.17 22.16
C SER A 70 5.07 -4.78 22.30
N GLU A 71 5.34 -3.97 23.33
CA GLU A 71 6.31 -4.28 24.41
C GLU A 71 5.82 -3.65 25.73
#